data_AF-A0AAJ7LIW8-F1
#
_entry.id   AF-A0AAJ7LIW8-F1
#
_cell.length_a   1.000
_cell.length_b   1.000
_cell.length_c   1.000
_cell.angle_alpha   90.00
_cell.angle_beta   90.00
_cell.angle_gamma   90.00
#
_symmetry.space_group_name_H-M   'P 1'
#
loop_
_entity.id
_entity.type
_entity.pdbx_description
1 polymer ?
#
loop_
_entity_poly.entity_id
_entity_poly.type
_entity_poly.pdbx_seq_one_letter_code
_entity_poly.pdbx_strand_id
1 'polypeptide(L)'
;MQINKFNYKHNTIGSCIKVVKQRKRVTMDEVKLACASSDGCGAQEVRTQMDTVSDIRDQIVQLLYTRLSNNSVKVMQEELQLMQRSSYYLEIQRNDLVPTGDQQEHISQLSDGTVWSLIDQQKLQSAVTMANTQVKLLLTLLGLLYQEIIRGCQDLQDLIVKYDQGLVDSDTTATMQQKLQQTHQYVNDFKRTMTQNLCPLDLQTQLIPNTGNFPVPRLSASLALKIPVVFDRFESYVTSNSVYLCWGVKGEQSKDPNQQFEIHVKSLHPNMDEHGQLSKSICQSYDTQVTNLISDRYYQFSVKRVDTVNLVYGMWIDTIILKTLDK
;
A
#
# COMPACT_ATOMS: atom_id res chain seq x y z
N MET A 1 27.78 -5.92 0.00
CA MET A 1 26.32 -6.11 0.03
C MET A 1 25.69 -4.72 -0.01
N GLN A 2 25.31 -4.24 -1.19
CA GLN A 2 24.80 -2.88 -1.39
C GLN A 2 23.31 -2.83 -1.04
N ILE A 3 22.96 -2.05 -0.02
CA ILE A 3 21.59 -1.78 0.39
C ILE A 3 21.07 -0.64 -0.49
N ASN A 4 20.16 -0.95 -1.41
CA ASN A 4 19.46 0.07 -2.18
C ASN A 4 18.53 0.86 -1.24
N LYS A 5 18.95 2.11 -0.95
CA LYS A 5 18.15 3.12 -0.25
C LYS A 5 17.09 3.66 -1.20
N PHE A 6 15.81 3.47 -0.89
CA PHE A 6 14.72 4.18 -1.56
C PHE A 6 14.37 5.45 -0.78
N ASN A 7 14.62 6.60 -1.42
CA ASN A 7 14.21 7.93 -0.99
C ASN A 7 12.74 8.15 -1.41
N TYR A 8 11.81 8.27 -0.45
CA TYR A 8 10.50 8.83 -0.72
C TYR A 8 10.63 10.36 -0.78
N LYS A 9 10.65 10.93 -1.99
CA LYS A 9 10.46 12.37 -2.20
C LYS A 9 9.00 12.63 -2.53
N HIS A 10 8.34 13.46 -1.72
CA HIS A 10 7.08 14.11 -2.09
C HIS A 10 7.31 15.03 -3.29
N ASN A 11 6.62 14.77 -4.40
CA ASN A 11 6.49 15.73 -5.49
C ASN A 11 5.01 15.87 -5.87
N THR A 12 4.53 17.10 -5.75
CA THR A 12 3.18 17.54 -6.05
C THR A 12 3.15 18.08 -7.48
N ILE A 13 2.52 17.39 -8.43
CA ILE A 13 2.08 18.00 -9.69
C ILE A 13 0.75 17.38 -10.10
N GLY A 14 -0.30 18.20 -10.11
CA GLY A 14 -1.62 17.85 -10.63
C GLY A 14 -1.71 18.03 -12.14
N SER A 15 -2.48 17.16 -12.80
CA SER A 15 -3.15 17.46 -14.06
C SER A 15 -4.28 16.47 -14.32
N CYS A 16 -5.52 16.97 -14.35
CA CYS A 16 -6.71 16.23 -14.78
C CYS A 16 -6.86 16.38 -16.30
N ILE A 17 -6.82 15.27 -17.03
CA ILE A 17 -7.13 15.24 -18.47
C ILE A 17 -8.63 15.03 -18.66
N LYS A 18 -9.29 16.01 -19.29
CA LYS A 18 -10.65 15.89 -19.85
C LYS A 18 -10.59 15.11 -21.16
N VAL A 19 -11.35 14.01 -21.27
CA VAL A 19 -11.51 13.26 -22.53
C VAL A 19 -12.74 13.79 -23.28
N VAL A 20 -12.49 14.35 -24.46
CA VAL A 20 -13.51 14.75 -25.45
C VAL A 20 -13.85 13.53 -26.31
N LYS A 21 -15.15 13.22 -26.41
CA LYS A 21 -15.70 12.08 -27.14
C LYS A 21 -16.04 12.51 -28.58
N GLN A 22 -15.32 12.02 -29.58
CA GLN A 22 -15.71 12.16 -31.00
C GLN A 22 -16.07 10.80 -31.59
N ARG A 23 -17.31 10.69 -32.04
CA ARG A 23 -17.92 9.55 -32.74
C ARG A 23 -17.72 9.75 -34.24
N LYS A 24 -17.03 8.85 -34.93
CA LYS A 24 -16.99 8.81 -36.40
C LYS A 24 -17.65 7.50 -36.87
N ARG A 25 -18.72 7.62 -37.65
CA ARG A 25 -19.32 6.52 -38.44
C ARG A 25 -18.41 6.25 -39.64
N VAL A 26 -18.22 4.99 -39.98
CA VAL A 26 -17.65 4.58 -41.27
C VAL A 26 -18.70 3.70 -41.96
N THR A 27 -19.01 4.08 -43.20
CA THR A 27 -19.87 3.38 -44.15
C THR A 27 -19.10 2.27 -44.86
N MET A 28 -19.85 1.23 -45.21
CA MET A 28 -19.41 0.02 -45.91
C MET A 28 -19.49 0.27 -47.41
N ASP A 29 -18.43 -0.06 -48.16
CA ASP A 29 -18.47 -0.16 -49.62
C ASP A 29 -17.63 -1.34 -50.12
N GLU A 30 -18.07 -1.83 -51.26
CA GLU A 30 -17.94 -3.15 -51.86
C GLU A 30 -16.65 -3.43 -52.67
N VAL A 31 -16.32 -4.73 -52.73
CA VAL A 31 -15.89 -5.52 -53.92
C VAL A 31 -14.53 -5.23 -54.58
N LYS A 32 -13.62 -6.22 -54.57
CA LYS A 32 -13.24 -6.97 -55.80
C LYS A 32 -12.37 -8.21 -55.54
N LEU A 33 -12.83 -9.32 -56.11
CA LEU A 33 -12.15 -10.59 -56.29
C LEU A 33 -11.09 -10.46 -57.41
N ALA A 34 -9.87 -10.93 -57.16
CA ALA A 34 -8.92 -11.27 -58.22
C ALA A 34 -7.98 -12.39 -57.75
N CYS A 35 -8.10 -13.55 -58.39
CA CYS A 35 -7.14 -14.64 -58.29
C CYS A 35 -5.87 -14.26 -59.07
N ALA A 36 -4.71 -14.43 -58.44
CA ALA A 36 -3.44 -14.63 -59.15
C ALA A 36 -2.58 -15.62 -58.35
N SER A 37 -2.18 -16.69 -59.03
CA SER A 37 -1.24 -17.70 -58.57
C SER A 37 0.16 -17.11 -58.36
N SER A 38 0.83 -17.47 -57.26
CA SER A 38 2.28 -17.33 -57.15
C SER A 38 2.83 -18.31 -56.10
N ASP A 39 3.24 -19.48 -56.57
CA ASP A 39 4.13 -20.39 -55.85
C ASP A 39 5.48 -19.68 -55.63
N GLY A 40 5.68 -19.20 -54.41
CA GLY A 40 6.87 -18.42 -54.02
C GLY A 40 6.72 -17.66 -52.69
N CYS A 41 5.50 -17.51 -52.17
CA CYS A 41 5.21 -16.70 -50.98
C CYS A 41 5.60 -17.35 -49.63
N GLY A 42 5.59 -18.69 -49.55
CA GLY A 42 5.75 -19.39 -48.27
C GLY A 42 7.12 -19.25 -47.59
N ALA A 43 8.21 -19.15 -48.33
CA ALA A 43 9.56 -19.07 -47.72
C ALA A 43 9.87 -17.70 -47.11
N GLN A 44 9.27 -16.62 -47.63
CA GLN A 44 9.44 -15.26 -47.11
C GLN A 44 8.55 -15.04 -45.89
N GLU A 45 7.29 -15.50 -45.94
CA GLU A 45 6.32 -15.42 -44.82
C GLU A 45 6.74 -16.27 -43.63
N VAL A 46 7.23 -17.50 -43.85
CA VAL A 46 7.69 -18.38 -42.75
C VAL A 46 8.91 -17.77 -42.04
N ARG A 47 9.77 -17.06 -42.77
CA ARG A 47 10.97 -16.41 -42.21
C ARG A 47 10.61 -15.19 -41.37
N THR A 48 9.74 -14.30 -41.85
CA THR A 48 9.25 -13.15 -41.08
C THR A 48 8.41 -13.57 -39.87
N GLN A 49 7.66 -14.68 -39.99
CA GLN A 49 6.89 -15.23 -38.88
C GLN A 49 7.82 -15.82 -37.81
N MET A 50 8.85 -16.60 -38.17
CA MET A 50 9.84 -17.11 -37.22
C MET A 50 10.62 -15.99 -36.52
N ASP A 51 11.01 -14.93 -37.24
CA ASP A 51 11.72 -13.77 -36.67
C ASP A 51 10.84 -13.04 -35.63
N THR A 52 9.55 -12.91 -35.91
CA THR A 52 8.57 -12.28 -35.00
C THR A 52 8.37 -13.10 -33.72
N VAL A 53 8.31 -14.43 -33.84
CA VAL A 53 8.13 -15.31 -32.67
C VAL A 53 9.37 -15.30 -31.79
N SER A 54 10.58 -15.29 -32.40
CA SER A 54 11.84 -15.18 -31.66
C SER A 54 11.90 -13.87 -30.86
N ASP A 55 11.48 -12.75 -31.45
CA ASP A 55 11.43 -11.45 -30.76
C ASP A 55 10.44 -11.45 -29.59
N ILE A 56 9.24 -12.01 -29.75
CA ILE A 56 8.27 -12.14 -28.66
C ILE A 56 8.84 -13.00 -27.53
N ARG A 57 9.51 -14.12 -27.86
CA ARG A 57 10.14 -15.00 -26.87
C ARG A 57 11.23 -14.27 -26.09
N ASP A 58 12.09 -13.52 -26.75
CA ASP A 58 13.14 -12.74 -26.11
C ASP A 58 12.56 -11.64 -25.19
N GLN A 59 11.45 -11.01 -25.59
CA GLN A 59 10.73 -10.06 -24.73
C GLN A 59 10.11 -10.73 -23.49
N ILE A 60 9.56 -11.94 -23.62
CA ILE A 60 9.04 -12.72 -22.49
C ILE A 60 10.19 -13.05 -21.53
N VAL A 61 11.29 -13.59 -22.06
CA VAL A 61 12.50 -13.91 -21.28
C VAL A 61 13.00 -12.67 -20.55
N GLN A 62 13.11 -11.53 -21.24
CA GLN A 62 13.52 -10.26 -20.63
C GLN A 62 12.59 -9.84 -19.49
N LEU A 63 11.27 -9.93 -19.67
CA LEU A 63 10.30 -9.59 -18.64
C LEU A 63 10.46 -10.48 -17.40
N LEU A 64 10.62 -11.80 -17.62
CA LEU A 64 10.80 -12.81 -16.57
C LEU A 64 12.06 -12.57 -15.75
N TYR A 65 13.19 -12.27 -16.39
CA TYR A 65 14.46 -12.06 -15.68
C TYR A 65 14.60 -10.68 -15.03
N THR A 66 13.86 -9.66 -15.49
CA THR A 66 14.00 -8.29 -14.98
C THR A 66 12.88 -7.91 -14.00
N ARG A 67 11.63 -7.96 -14.44
CA ARG A 67 10.49 -7.41 -13.69
C ARG A 67 9.69 -8.47 -12.93
N LEU A 68 9.76 -9.72 -13.38
CA LEU A 68 9.08 -10.87 -12.77
C LEU A 68 10.06 -11.88 -12.18
N SER A 69 11.31 -11.44 -11.91
CA SER A 69 12.29 -12.30 -11.25
C SER A 69 11.77 -12.72 -9.87
N ASN A 70 12.25 -13.85 -9.34
CA ASN A 70 11.87 -14.30 -7.99
C ASN A 70 12.07 -13.22 -6.93
N ASN A 71 13.14 -12.42 -7.07
CA ASN A 71 13.40 -11.29 -6.18
C ASN A 71 12.35 -10.19 -6.35
N SER A 72 12.01 -9.83 -7.59
CA SER A 72 11.00 -8.80 -7.88
C SER A 72 9.62 -9.20 -7.36
N VAL A 73 9.24 -10.46 -7.57
CA VAL A 73 7.97 -11.02 -7.06
C VAL A 73 7.93 -11.01 -5.55
N LYS A 74 9.02 -11.44 -4.89
CA LYS A 74 9.13 -11.40 -3.43
C LYS A 74 9.01 -9.97 -2.89
N VAL A 75 9.66 -9.00 -3.54
CA VAL A 75 9.53 -7.58 -3.17
C VAL A 75 8.08 -7.11 -3.30
N MET A 76 7.38 -7.40 -4.41
CA MET A 76 5.97 -7.04 -4.57
C MET A 76 5.09 -7.69 -3.48
N GLN A 77 5.38 -8.93 -3.10
CA GLN A 77 4.68 -9.63 -2.03
C GLN A 77 4.90 -8.94 -0.67
N GLU A 78 6.15 -8.59 -0.35
CA GLU A 78 6.50 -7.92 0.89
C GLU A 78 5.87 -6.53 0.98
N GLU A 79 5.84 -5.79 -0.12
CA GLU A 79 5.18 -4.49 -0.24
C GLU A 79 3.67 -4.60 -0.04
N LEU A 80 3.02 -5.57 -0.69
CA LEU A 80 1.58 -5.83 -0.52
C LEU A 80 1.25 -6.20 0.94
N GLN A 81 2.03 -7.10 1.53
CA GLN A 81 1.85 -7.50 2.93
C GLN A 81 2.06 -6.31 3.88
N LEU A 82 3.02 -5.43 3.58
CA LEU A 82 3.24 -4.23 4.36
C LEU A 82 2.02 -3.32 4.33
N MET A 83 1.43 -3.08 3.15
CA MET A 83 0.21 -2.29 3.03
C MET A 83 -0.97 -2.92 3.77
N GLN A 84 -1.18 -4.22 3.61
CA GLN A 84 -2.27 -4.94 4.29
C GLN A 84 -2.17 -4.90 5.81
N ARG A 85 -0.94 -4.88 6.34
CA ARG A 85 -0.66 -4.80 7.78
C ARG A 85 -0.62 -3.39 8.32
N SER A 86 -0.56 -2.38 7.45
CA SER A 86 -0.47 -0.99 7.86
C SER A 86 -1.79 -0.47 8.42
N SER A 87 -1.70 0.59 9.22
CA SER A 87 -2.85 1.32 9.72
C SER A 87 -3.10 2.55 8.86
N TYR A 88 -4.38 2.83 8.60
CA TYR A 88 -4.82 3.93 7.76
C TYR A 88 -5.62 4.92 8.60
N TYR A 89 -5.32 6.21 8.48
CA TYR A 89 -5.91 7.27 9.29
C TYR A 89 -6.44 8.40 8.42
N LEU A 90 -7.52 9.04 8.87
CA LEU A 90 -8.02 10.27 8.26
C LEU A 90 -7.26 11.47 8.84
N GLU A 91 -6.49 12.18 8.02
CA GLU A 91 -5.84 13.41 8.41
C GLU A 91 -6.64 14.61 7.91
N ILE A 92 -7.07 15.45 8.84
CA ILE A 92 -7.84 16.67 8.56
C ILE A 92 -6.88 17.85 8.57
N GLN A 93 -6.81 18.58 7.46
CA GLN A 93 -5.93 19.74 7.28
C GLN A 93 -6.76 20.99 7.05
N ARG A 94 -6.26 22.15 7.49
CA ARG A 94 -6.86 23.46 7.20
C ARG A 94 -6.22 24.04 5.95
N ASN A 95 -7.06 24.44 4.99
CA ASN A 95 -6.60 24.97 3.72
C ASN A 95 -6.33 26.49 3.75
N ASP A 96 -6.72 27.18 4.82
CA ASP A 96 -6.69 28.66 4.91
C ASP A 96 -5.30 29.21 5.29
N LEU A 97 -4.28 28.36 5.38
CA LEU A 97 -2.91 28.72 5.76
C LEU A 97 -1.97 28.96 4.57
N VAL A 98 -2.48 29.13 3.34
CA VAL A 98 -1.62 29.53 2.22
C VAL A 98 -1.13 30.96 2.48
N PRO A 99 0.19 31.19 2.74
CA PRO A 99 0.70 32.54 2.94
C PRO A 99 0.77 33.19 1.57
N THR A 100 -0.33 33.82 1.17
CA THR A 100 -0.28 34.79 0.08
C THR A 100 0.34 36.03 0.70
N GLY A 101 1.56 36.36 0.26
CA GLY A 101 2.23 37.58 0.70
C GLY A 101 1.27 38.76 0.57
N ASP A 102 1.19 39.55 1.63
CA ASP A 102 0.55 40.88 1.69
C ASP A 102 -0.85 41.00 2.31
N GLN A 103 -1.36 40.00 3.05
CA GLN A 103 -2.50 40.22 3.96
C GLN A 103 -2.25 39.63 5.36
N GLN A 104 -1.38 40.30 6.10
CA GLN A 104 -1.42 40.28 7.55
C GLN A 104 -2.64 41.13 7.96
N GLU A 105 -3.69 40.51 8.52
CA GLU A 105 -4.54 41.03 9.61
C GLU A 105 -5.93 40.35 9.61
N HIS A 106 -6.28 39.76 10.76
CA HIS A 106 -7.62 39.29 11.15
C HIS A 106 -8.20 37.96 10.59
N ILE A 107 -7.39 36.96 10.25
CA ILE A 107 -7.89 35.56 10.30
C ILE A 107 -7.73 35.06 11.73
N SER A 108 -8.82 35.10 12.50
CA SER A 108 -8.90 34.54 13.85
C SER A 108 -8.27 33.14 13.88
N GLN A 109 -7.13 33.03 14.56
CA GLN A 109 -6.43 31.78 14.79
C GLN A 109 -7.26 30.91 15.75
N LEU A 110 -8.30 30.27 15.23
CA LEU A 110 -9.07 29.29 15.97
C LEU A 110 -8.11 28.18 16.42
N SER A 111 -8.05 27.89 17.72
CA SER A 111 -7.23 26.79 18.24
C SER A 111 -7.67 25.45 17.60
N ASP A 112 -6.79 24.46 17.55
CA ASP A 112 -7.15 23.12 17.05
C ASP A 112 -8.32 22.50 17.81
N GLY A 113 -8.38 22.71 19.13
CA GLY A 113 -9.54 22.27 19.93
C GLY A 113 -10.86 22.90 19.49
N THR A 114 -10.86 24.18 19.10
CA THR A 114 -12.06 24.86 18.62
C THR A 114 -12.51 24.32 17.26
N VAL A 115 -11.59 24.04 16.35
CA VAL A 115 -11.95 23.47 15.04
C VAL A 115 -12.47 22.04 15.18
N TRP A 116 -11.88 21.20 16.04
CA TRP A 116 -12.42 19.87 16.33
C TRP A 116 -13.83 19.92 16.91
N SER A 117 -14.15 20.92 17.73
CA SER A 117 -15.50 21.09 18.29
C SER A 117 -16.55 21.52 17.26
N LEU A 118 -16.13 22.10 16.13
CA LEU A 118 -17.01 22.56 15.05
C LEU A 118 -17.27 21.47 14.00
N ILE A 119 -16.53 20.36 14.04
CA ILE A 119 -16.71 19.25 13.11
C ILE A 119 -18.03 18.54 13.43
N ASP A 120 -18.87 18.40 12.42
CA ASP A 120 -20.05 17.55 12.48
C ASP A 120 -19.62 16.08 12.58
N GLN A 121 -19.92 15.45 13.71
CA GLN A 121 -19.51 14.08 13.99
C GLN A 121 -20.14 13.08 13.01
N GLN A 122 -21.37 13.29 12.55
CA GLN A 122 -22.02 12.40 11.59
C GLN A 122 -21.33 12.48 10.22
N LYS A 123 -20.96 13.67 9.77
CA LYS A 123 -20.17 13.86 8.54
C LYS A 123 -18.78 13.26 8.67
N LEU A 124 -18.13 13.41 9.82
CA LEU A 124 -16.83 12.77 10.09
C LEU A 124 -16.92 11.25 10.00
N GLN A 125 -17.92 10.64 10.64
CA GLN A 125 -18.14 9.19 10.57
C GLN A 125 -18.45 8.71 9.14
N SER A 126 -19.19 9.49 8.36
CA SER A 126 -19.42 9.21 6.93
C SER A 126 -18.11 9.25 6.14
N ALA A 127 -17.25 10.25 6.38
CA ALA A 127 -15.94 10.36 5.76
C ALA A 127 -15.03 9.17 6.12
N VAL A 128 -15.01 8.76 7.40
CA VAL A 128 -14.27 7.56 7.86
C VAL A 128 -14.77 6.29 7.16
N THR A 129 -16.08 6.13 7.01
CA THR A 129 -16.68 4.97 6.34
C THR A 129 -16.34 4.92 4.85
N MET A 130 -16.38 6.07 4.17
CA MET A 130 -15.97 6.20 2.77
C MET A 130 -14.48 5.88 2.61
N ALA A 131 -13.64 6.45 3.47
CA ALA A 131 -12.20 6.19 3.48
C ALA A 131 -11.89 4.70 3.72
N ASN A 132 -12.60 4.04 4.64
CA ASN A 132 -12.46 2.60 4.91
C ASN A 132 -12.78 1.77 3.67
N THR A 133 -13.84 2.14 2.96
CA THR A 133 -14.25 1.49 1.70
C THR A 133 -13.16 1.65 0.63
N GLN A 134 -12.60 2.85 0.49
CA GLN A 134 -11.51 3.09 -0.46
C GLN A 134 -10.25 2.29 -0.13
N VAL A 135 -9.86 2.21 1.16
CA VAL A 135 -8.73 1.37 1.59
C VAL A 135 -8.96 -0.09 1.24
N LYS A 136 -10.16 -0.62 1.53
CA LYS A 136 -10.50 -2.01 1.22
C LYS A 136 -10.44 -2.29 -0.28
N LEU A 137 -10.99 -1.40 -1.11
CA LEU A 137 -10.93 -1.53 -2.57
C LEU A 137 -9.49 -1.50 -3.08
N LEU A 138 -8.67 -0.58 -2.57
CA LEU A 138 -7.25 -0.48 -2.90
C LEU A 138 -6.49 -1.77 -2.58
N LEU A 139 -6.60 -2.25 -1.34
CA LEU A 139 -5.92 -3.47 -0.89
C LEU A 139 -6.40 -4.71 -1.66
N THR A 140 -7.70 -4.76 -1.99
CA THR A 140 -8.27 -5.84 -2.80
C THR A 140 -7.73 -5.81 -4.22
N LEU A 141 -7.71 -4.63 -4.86
CA LEU A 141 -7.15 -4.45 -6.20
C LEU A 141 -5.68 -4.85 -6.26
N LEU A 142 -4.87 -4.42 -5.30
CA LEU A 142 -3.46 -4.81 -5.21
C LEU A 142 -3.29 -6.32 -5.06
N GLY A 143 -4.11 -6.97 -4.23
CA GLY A 143 -4.11 -8.42 -4.07
C GLY A 143 -4.46 -9.16 -5.38
N LEU A 144 -5.49 -8.71 -6.08
CA LEU A 144 -5.89 -9.27 -7.37
C LEU A 144 -4.81 -9.09 -8.44
N LEU A 145 -4.25 -7.88 -8.57
CA LEU A 145 -3.16 -7.61 -9.51
C LEU A 145 -1.94 -8.48 -9.22
N TYR A 146 -1.58 -8.65 -7.95
CA TYR A 146 -0.48 -9.54 -7.56
C TYR A 146 -0.75 -10.99 -8.00
N GLN A 147 -1.95 -11.52 -7.75
CA GLN A 147 -2.31 -12.88 -8.19
C GLN A 147 -2.27 -13.03 -9.72
N GLU A 148 -2.77 -12.03 -10.45
CA GLU A 148 -2.72 -12.00 -11.91
C GLU A 148 -1.27 -11.96 -12.45
N ILE A 149 -0.37 -11.28 -11.76
CA ILE A 149 1.06 -11.26 -12.09
C ILE A 149 1.69 -12.65 -11.89
N ILE A 150 1.39 -13.35 -10.79
CA ILE A 150 1.91 -14.71 -10.54
C ILE A 150 1.42 -15.67 -11.62
N ARG A 151 0.12 -15.64 -11.92
CA ARG A 151 -0.47 -16.46 -12.97
C ARG A 151 0.13 -16.13 -14.33
N GLY A 152 0.26 -14.85 -14.65
CA GLY A 152 0.92 -14.39 -15.87
C GLY A 152 2.36 -14.88 -16.00
N CYS A 153 3.12 -14.90 -14.90
CA CYS A 153 4.47 -15.45 -14.86
C CYS A 153 4.51 -16.94 -15.21
N GLN A 154 3.63 -17.75 -14.59
CA GLN A 154 3.52 -19.19 -14.87
C GLN A 154 3.13 -19.46 -16.33
N ASP A 155 2.10 -18.77 -16.82
CA ASP A 155 1.62 -18.94 -18.18
C ASP A 155 2.70 -18.57 -19.22
N LEU A 156 3.48 -17.51 -18.95
CA LEU A 156 4.61 -17.11 -19.80
C LEU A 156 5.77 -18.13 -19.78
N GLN A 157 6.06 -18.74 -18.63
CA GLN A 157 7.05 -19.81 -18.52
C GLN A 157 6.62 -21.04 -19.31
N ASP A 158 5.36 -21.46 -19.18
CA ASP A 158 4.80 -22.60 -19.92
C ASP A 158 4.84 -22.37 -21.43
N LEU A 159 4.57 -21.13 -21.88
CA LEU A 159 4.69 -20.76 -23.29
C LEU A 159 6.13 -20.83 -23.80
N ILE A 160 7.13 -20.42 -23.01
CA ILE A 160 8.54 -20.61 -23.37
C ILE A 160 8.87 -22.10 -23.51
N VAL A 161 8.42 -22.94 -22.57
CA VAL A 161 8.66 -24.39 -22.63
C VAL A 161 8.05 -24.99 -23.90
N LYS A 162 6.84 -24.59 -24.28
CA LYS A 162 6.21 -25.02 -25.55
C LYS A 162 7.01 -24.54 -26.77
N TYR A 163 7.53 -23.32 -26.73
CA TYR A 163 8.39 -22.78 -27.78
C TYR A 163 9.68 -23.59 -27.94
N ASP A 164 10.38 -23.87 -26.84
CA ASP A 164 11.62 -24.64 -26.85
C ASP A 164 11.38 -26.11 -27.30
N GLN A 165 10.17 -26.63 -27.13
CA GLN A 165 9.74 -27.95 -27.64
C GLN A 165 9.34 -27.94 -29.12
N GLY A 166 9.34 -26.78 -29.79
CA GLY A 166 8.92 -26.63 -31.18
C GLY A 166 7.40 -26.73 -31.39
N LEU A 167 6.60 -26.61 -30.33
CA LEU A 167 5.13 -26.70 -30.35
C LEU A 167 4.50 -25.32 -30.55
N VAL A 168 4.90 -24.61 -31.61
CA VAL A 168 4.45 -23.23 -31.86
C VAL A 168 3.77 -23.13 -33.21
N ASP A 169 2.51 -22.73 -33.16
CA ASP A 169 1.71 -22.33 -34.31
C ASP A 169 1.36 -20.83 -34.22
N SER A 170 0.58 -20.35 -35.20
CA SER A 170 0.11 -18.96 -35.25
C SER A 170 -0.69 -18.57 -34.00
N ASP A 171 -1.50 -19.50 -33.49
CA ASP A 171 -2.39 -19.26 -32.34
C ASP A 171 -1.59 -19.16 -31.05
N THR A 172 -0.54 -19.97 -30.91
CA THR A 172 0.43 -19.92 -29.82
C THR A 172 1.18 -18.59 -29.82
N THR A 173 1.57 -18.10 -31.00
CA THR A 173 2.26 -16.81 -31.15
C THR A 173 1.36 -15.64 -30.75
N ALA A 174 0.10 -15.63 -31.19
CA ALA A 174 -0.87 -14.61 -30.78
C ALA A 174 -1.13 -14.65 -29.27
N THR A 175 -1.24 -15.86 -28.71
CA THR A 175 -1.40 -16.09 -27.27
C THR A 175 -0.21 -15.57 -26.48
N MET A 176 1.03 -15.84 -26.93
CA MET A 176 2.26 -15.30 -26.35
C MET A 176 2.24 -13.78 -26.29
N GLN A 177 1.94 -13.13 -27.40
CA GLN A 177 1.91 -11.67 -27.47
C GLN A 177 0.83 -11.08 -26.55
N GLN A 178 -0.38 -11.63 -26.58
CA GLN A 178 -1.47 -11.18 -25.70
C GLN A 178 -1.08 -11.33 -24.22
N LYS A 179 -0.53 -12.49 -23.85
CA LYS A 179 -0.18 -12.78 -22.46
C LYS A 179 0.98 -11.93 -21.96
N LEU A 180 1.96 -11.66 -22.82
CA LEU A 180 3.05 -10.75 -22.54
C LEU A 180 2.52 -9.34 -22.23
N GLN A 181 1.69 -8.79 -23.12
CA GLN A 181 1.12 -7.44 -22.95
C GLN A 181 0.26 -7.34 -21.69
N GLN A 182 -0.60 -8.34 -21.46
CA GLN A 182 -1.49 -8.38 -20.30
C GLN A 182 -0.70 -8.45 -18.99
N THR A 183 0.29 -9.35 -18.90
CA THR A 183 1.13 -9.49 -17.70
C THR A 183 1.94 -8.22 -17.46
N HIS A 184 2.52 -7.64 -18.50
CA HIS A 184 3.23 -6.37 -18.40
C HIS A 184 2.34 -5.24 -17.88
N GLN A 185 1.09 -5.18 -18.37
CA GLN A 185 0.09 -4.23 -17.91
C GLN A 185 -0.25 -4.41 -16.42
N TYR A 186 -0.43 -5.64 -15.96
CA TYR A 186 -0.68 -5.92 -14.53
C TYR A 186 0.48 -5.46 -13.65
N VAL A 187 1.74 -5.68 -14.05
CA VAL A 187 2.89 -5.17 -13.29
C VAL A 187 2.89 -3.63 -13.25
N ASN A 188 2.55 -2.98 -14.38
CA ASN A 188 2.47 -1.52 -14.43
C ASN A 188 1.35 -0.97 -13.54
N ASP A 189 0.18 -1.60 -13.56
CA ASP A 189 -0.96 -1.20 -12.75
C ASP A 189 -0.69 -1.46 -11.26
N PHE A 190 -0.08 -2.60 -10.90
CA PHE A 190 0.34 -2.86 -9.52
C PHE A 190 1.29 -1.77 -9.00
N LYS A 191 2.36 -1.47 -9.75
CA LYS A 191 3.31 -0.42 -9.38
C LYS A 191 2.65 0.95 -9.27
N ARG A 192 1.80 1.30 -10.24
CA ARG A 192 1.06 2.56 -10.22
C ARG A 192 0.19 2.67 -8.98
N THR A 193 -0.60 1.63 -8.69
CA THR A 193 -1.49 1.57 -7.52
C THR A 193 -0.70 1.61 -6.20
N MET A 194 0.47 0.97 -6.12
CA MET A 194 1.38 1.07 -4.97
C MET A 194 1.92 2.49 -4.76
N THR A 195 2.20 3.23 -5.84
CA THR A 195 2.74 4.60 -5.79
C THR A 195 1.68 5.69 -5.70
N GLN A 196 0.40 5.36 -5.91
CA GLN A 196 -0.68 6.30 -5.72
C GLN A 196 -0.72 6.66 -4.24
N ASN A 197 -0.25 7.87 -3.91
CA ASN A 197 -0.56 8.48 -2.63
C ASN A 197 -2.08 8.35 -2.46
N LEU A 198 -2.49 7.82 -1.32
CA LEU A 198 -3.89 7.66 -0.99
C LEU A 198 -4.56 9.01 -1.27
N CYS A 199 -5.40 9.02 -2.30
CA CYS A 199 -5.87 10.23 -2.96
C CYS A 199 -6.41 11.22 -1.90
N PRO A 200 -6.23 12.55 -2.06
CA PRO A 200 -7.03 13.50 -1.31
C PRO A 200 -8.49 13.05 -1.38
N LEU A 201 -9.12 12.83 -0.23
CA LEU A 201 -10.52 12.52 -0.22
C LEU A 201 -11.20 13.83 -0.65
N ASP A 202 -11.77 13.86 -1.86
CA ASP A 202 -12.66 14.93 -2.28
C ASP A 202 -13.95 14.82 -1.46
N LEU A 203 -13.84 15.17 -0.18
CA LEU A 203 -14.97 15.36 0.70
C LEU A 203 -15.62 16.67 0.26
N GLN A 204 -16.44 16.59 -0.79
CA GLN A 204 -17.30 17.70 -1.23
C GLN A 204 -18.16 18.25 -0.08
N THR A 205 -18.32 17.47 0.99
CA THR A 205 -18.96 17.85 2.24
C THR A 205 -18.00 18.62 3.15
N GLN A 206 -18.25 19.92 3.35
CA GLN A 206 -17.66 20.65 4.47
C GLN A 206 -17.99 19.90 5.78
N LEU A 207 -16.94 19.42 6.46
CA LEU A 207 -17.03 18.74 7.75
C LEU A 207 -17.66 19.64 8.81
N ILE A 208 -17.58 20.96 8.63
CA ILE A 208 -18.25 21.95 9.47
C ILE A 208 -19.61 22.29 8.82
N PRO A 209 -20.72 22.28 9.56
CA PRO A 209 -22.02 22.70 9.04
C PRO A 209 -22.01 24.20 8.72
N ASN A 210 -22.70 24.61 7.66
CA ASN A 210 -22.79 26.02 7.29
C ASN A 210 -23.69 26.77 8.29
N THR A 211 -23.08 27.47 9.23
CA THR A 211 -23.76 28.25 10.27
C THR A 211 -23.80 29.74 9.92
N GLY A 212 -24.23 30.09 8.70
CA GLY A 212 -24.81 31.39 8.29
C GLY A 212 -24.03 32.70 8.45
N ASN A 213 -23.29 32.90 9.54
CA ASN A 213 -22.74 34.18 10.00
C ASN A 213 -21.26 34.12 10.44
N PHE A 214 -20.61 32.95 10.42
CA PHE A 214 -19.19 32.83 10.80
C PHE A 214 -18.32 32.36 9.63
N PRO A 215 -17.11 32.92 9.45
CA PRO A 215 -16.14 32.39 8.48
C PRO A 215 -15.74 30.99 8.91
N VAL A 216 -16.23 29.98 8.18
CA VAL A 216 -15.94 28.57 8.43
C VAL A 216 -14.59 28.23 7.79
N PRO A 217 -13.63 27.66 8.56
CA PRO A 217 -12.36 27.29 7.98
C PRO A 217 -12.54 26.18 6.95
N ARG A 218 -11.85 26.29 5.81
CA ARG A 218 -11.94 25.28 4.76
C ARG A 218 -11.08 24.09 5.15
N LEU A 219 -11.71 22.99 5.52
CA LEU A 219 -11.04 21.74 5.84
C LEU A 219 -10.87 20.87 4.59
N SER A 220 -9.73 20.19 4.48
CA SER A 220 -9.53 19.03 3.59
C SER A 220 -9.30 17.80 4.44
N ALA A 221 -9.61 16.63 3.89
CA ALA A 221 -9.22 15.36 4.49
C ALA A 221 -8.38 14.55 3.50
N SER A 222 -7.36 13.91 4.04
CA SER A 222 -6.50 12.99 3.30
C SER A 222 -6.37 11.70 4.09
N LEU A 223 -5.99 10.65 3.39
CA LEU A 223 -5.78 9.36 4.03
C LEU A 223 -4.27 9.18 4.23
N ALA A 224 -3.87 8.98 5.48
CA ALA A 224 -2.50 8.76 5.87
C ALA A 224 -2.24 7.29 6.13
N LEU A 225 -1.15 6.78 5.54
CA LEU A 225 -0.64 5.44 5.79
C LEU A 225 0.37 5.49 6.95
N LYS A 226 0.20 4.63 7.96
CA LYS A 226 1.16 4.42 9.03
C LYS A 226 1.64 2.97 9.00
N ILE A 227 2.91 2.79 8.67
CA ILE A 227 3.56 1.48 8.53
C ILE A 227 3.60 0.75 9.89
N PRO A 228 3.48 -0.59 9.94
CA PRO A 228 3.51 -1.37 11.18
C PRO A 228 4.67 -1.03 12.12
N VAL A 229 4.33 -0.89 13.41
CA VAL A 229 5.30 -0.92 14.51
C VAL A 229 5.62 -2.37 14.80
N VAL A 230 6.90 -2.71 14.94
CA VAL A 230 7.36 -4.08 15.16
C VAL A 230 8.41 -4.09 16.25
N PHE A 231 8.32 -5.05 17.17
CA PHE A 231 9.34 -5.26 18.18
C PHE A 231 10.69 -5.61 17.53
N ASP A 232 11.73 -4.96 18.04
CA ASP A 232 13.10 -5.36 17.80
C ASP A 232 13.41 -6.52 18.74
N ARG A 233 13.39 -7.73 18.17
CA ARG A 233 13.62 -8.98 18.91
C ARG A 233 15.09 -9.17 19.30
N PHE A 234 16.00 -8.40 18.72
CA PHE A 234 17.44 -8.48 19.03
C PHE A 234 17.84 -7.49 20.13
N GLU A 235 17.23 -6.30 20.13
CA GLU A 235 17.47 -5.27 21.15
C GLU A 235 16.60 -5.47 22.42
N SER A 236 15.45 -6.16 22.29
CA SER A 236 14.63 -6.50 23.46
C SER A 236 15.29 -7.63 24.26
N TYR A 237 15.41 -7.45 25.58
CA TYR A 237 16.03 -8.44 26.46
C TYR A 237 15.28 -8.60 27.79
N VAL A 238 15.60 -9.68 28.49
CA VAL A 238 14.88 -10.11 29.69
C VAL A 238 15.83 -10.26 30.86
N THR A 239 15.35 -9.93 32.04
CA THR A 239 16.01 -10.17 33.34
C THR A 239 15.09 -11.04 34.21
N SER A 240 15.47 -11.32 35.45
CA SER A 240 14.65 -12.13 36.36
C SER A 240 13.34 -11.45 36.76
N ASN A 241 13.27 -10.11 36.76
CA ASN A 241 12.09 -9.37 37.23
C ASN A 241 11.67 -8.20 36.31
N SER A 242 12.31 -8.05 35.16
CA SER A 242 11.99 -7.00 34.20
C SER A 242 12.25 -7.42 32.76
N VAL A 243 11.58 -6.77 31.83
CA VAL A 243 11.78 -6.91 30.40
C VAL A 243 12.03 -5.53 29.80
N TYR A 244 13.12 -5.40 29.05
CA TYR A 244 13.38 -4.25 28.21
C TYR A 244 12.85 -4.53 26.80
N LEU A 245 12.00 -3.64 26.31
CA LEU A 245 11.32 -3.75 25.03
C LEU A 245 11.80 -2.63 24.12
N CYS A 246 12.18 -2.98 22.90
CA CYS A 246 12.46 -2.02 21.83
C CYS A 246 11.57 -2.31 20.62
N TRP A 247 11.20 -1.27 19.88
CA TRP A 247 10.47 -1.41 18.63
C TRP A 247 10.88 -0.35 17.61
N GLY A 248 10.52 -0.59 16.37
CA GLY A 248 10.75 0.31 15.26
C GLY A 248 9.61 0.27 14.25
N VAL A 249 9.66 1.19 13.29
CA VAL A 249 8.75 1.21 12.15
C VAL A 249 9.56 0.82 10.92
N LYS A 250 9.13 -0.24 10.23
CA LYS A 250 9.89 -0.78 9.08
C LYS A 250 10.02 0.29 8.00
N GLY A 251 11.25 0.64 7.63
CA GLY A 251 11.52 1.60 6.55
C GLY A 251 11.54 3.09 6.95
N GLU A 252 11.25 3.44 8.20
CA GLU A 252 11.50 4.80 8.70
C GLU A 252 13.00 4.97 9.02
N GLN A 253 13.61 6.04 8.49
CA GLN A 253 15.02 6.36 8.77
C GLN A 253 15.21 7.19 10.05
N SER A 254 14.15 7.82 10.56
CA SER A 254 14.18 8.65 11.74
C SER A 254 12.96 8.39 12.61
N LYS A 255 13.19 8.25 13.92
CA LYS A 255 12.14 8.16 14.93
C LYS A 255 11.39 9.49 15.00
N ASP A 256 10.06 9.44 14.89
CA ASP A 256 9.21 10.63 15.06
C ASP A 256 8.98 10.85 16.56
N PRO A 257 9.46 11.98 17.13
CA PRO A 257 9.38 12.24 18.56
C PRO A 257 7.94 12.47 19.04
N ASN A 258 6.98 12.71 18.14
CA ASN A 258 5.59 12.96 18.50
C ASN A 258 4.75 11.67 18.52
N GLN A 259 5.31 10.52 18.10
CA GLN A 259 4.57 9.26 18.11
C GLN A 259 4.40 8.74 19.53
N GLN A 260 3.17 8.33 19.85
CA GLN A 260 2.83 7.68 21.09
C GLN A 260 2.50 6.21 20.83
N PHE A 261 2.99 5.34 21.70
CA PHE A 261 2.78 3.91 21.64
C PHE A 261 2.08 3.42 22.90
N GLU A 262 1.20 2.45 22.70
CA GLU A 262 0.49 1.73 23.75
C GLU A 262 1.11 0.34 23.89
N ILE A 263 1.56 0.03 25.10
CA ILE A 263 2.11 -1.26 25.47
C ILE A 263 1.12 -1.98 26.39
N HIS A 264 0.83 -3.23 26.06
CA HIS A 264 0.10 -4.14 26.95
C HIS A 264 0.97 -5.30 27.39
N VAL A 265 0.80 -5.69 28.65
CA VAL A 265 1.46 -6.86 29.23
C VAL A 265 0.41 -7.81 29.76
N LYS A 266 0.54 -9.09 29.44
CA LYS A 266 -0.36 -10.16 29.90
C LYS A 266 0.46 -11.37 30.35
N SER A 267 0.27 -11.83 31.59
CA SER A 267 0.78 -13.13 32.04
C SER A 267 0.03 -14.27 31.31
N LEU A 268 0.75 -15.25 30.76
CA LEU A 268 0.14 -16.36 30.02
C LEU A 268 -0.36 -17.49 30.93
N HIS A 269 0.23 -17.64 32.12
CA HIS A 269 -0.15 -18.65 33.11
C HIS A 269 -0.34 -17.97 34.48
N PRO A 270 -1.37 -17.11 34.60
CA PRO A 270 -1.63 -16.42 35.84
C PRO A 270 -2.03 -17.43 36.94
N ASN A 271 -1.44 -17.29 38.12
CA ASN A 271 -1.98 -17.91 39.32
C ASN A 271 -3.31 -17.24 39.72
N MET A 272 -4.05 -17.80 40.70
CA MET A 272 -5.33 -17.21 41.15
C MET A 272 -5.22 -15.73 41.55
N ASP A 273 -4.07 -15.30 42.07
CA ASP A 273 -3.78 -13.91 42.44
C ASP A 273 -3.34 -13.00 41.26
N GLU A 274 -3.05 -13.59 40.10
CA GLU A 274 -2.59 -12.89 38.88
C GLU A 274 -3.68 -12.79 37.80
N HIS A 275 -4.86 -13.36 38.04
CA HIS A 275 -6.02 -13.26 37.16
C HIS A 275 -6.48 -11.80 37.06
N GLY A 276 -5.95 -11.08 36.07
CA GLY A 276 -6.37 -9.70 35.77
C GLY A 276 -5.24 -8.69 35.62
N GLN A 277 -3.97 -9.07 35.76
CA GLN A 277 -2.86 -8.14 35.58
C GLN A 277 -2.58 -7.87 34.08
N LEU A 278 -3.53 -7.21 33.42
CA LEU A 278 -3.31 -6.53 32.15
C LEU A 278 -2.79 -5.13 32.49
N SER A 279 -1.49 -4.92 32.42
CA SER A 279 -0.96 -3.56 32.54
C SER A 279 -0.97 -2.90 31.16
N LYS A 280 -1.46 -1.65 31.14
CA LYS A 280 -1.47 -0.78 29.97
C LYS A 280 -0.65 0.46 30.28
N SER A 281 0.28 0.80 29.41
CA SER A 281 1.09 2.01 29.52
C SER A 281 1.21 2.72 28.17
N ILE A 282 1.21 4.05 28.21
CA ILE A 282 1.46 4.90 27.04
C ILE A 282 2.88 5.46 27.18
N CYS A 283 3.65 5.45 26.09
CA CYS A 283 5.00 6.00 26.05
C CYS A 283 5.23 6.80 24.75
N GLN A 284 6.11 7.81 24.83
CA GLN A 284 6.54 8.64 23.70
C GLN A 284 7.98 8.30 23.28
N SER A 285 8.35 7.03 23.44
CA SER A 285 9.66 6.47 23.15
C SER A 285 9.50 5.22 22.28
N TYR A 286 10.59 4.77 21.67
CA TYR A 286 10.61 3.54 20.87
C TYR A 286 11.11 2.34 21.69
N ASP A 287 11.14 2.52 23.00
CA ASP A 287 11.61 1.55 23.97
C ASP A 287 10.95 1.81 25.33
N THR A 288 10.82 0.76 26.14
CA THR A 288 10.36 0.86 27.53
C THR A 288 10.86 -0.31 28.35
N GLN A 289 10.93 -0.13 29.68
CA GLN A 289 11.21 -1.20 30.62
C GLN A 289 9.95 -1.52 31.43
N VAL A 290 9.53 -2.79 31.40
CA VAL A 290 8.47 -3.31 32.26
C VAL A 290 9.12 -3.99 33.45
N THR A 291 8.87 -3.48 34.65
CA THR A 291 9.46 -3.97 35.91
C THR A 291 8.44 -4.70 36.77
N ASN A 292 8.89 -5.26 37.90
CA ASN A 292 8.07 -5.99 38.88
C ASN A 292 7.38 -7.23 38.29
N LEU A 293 8.01 -7.86 37.30
CA LEU A 293 7.59 -9.15 36.77
C LEU A 293 8.06 -10.28 37.70
N ILE A 294 7.30 -11.36 37.72
CA ILE A 294 7.63 -12.56 38.49
C ILE A 294 8.66 -13.35 37.69
N SER A 295 9.69 -13.86 38.37
CA SER A 295 10.74 -14.70 37.76
C SER A 295 10.18 -16.04 37.27
N ASP A 296 10.85 -16.62 36.26
CA ASP A 296 10.47 -17.90 35.64
C ASP A 296 9.02 -17.95 35.09
N ARG A 297 8.53 -16.84 34.52
CA ARG A 297 7.16 -16.72 33.98
C ARG A 297 7.14 -16.23 32.54
N TYR A 298 6.15 -16.70 31.79
CA TYR A 298 5.89 -16.27 30.42
C TYR A 298 4.91 -15.11 30.38
N TYR A 299 5.33 -14.03 29.72
CA TYR A 299 4.52 -12.85 29.48
C TYR A 299 4.38 -12.60 27.98
N GLN A 300 3.17 -12.22 27.57
CA GLN A 300 2.92 -11.66 26.26
C GLN A 300 2.93 -10.14 26.34
N PHE A 301 3.75 -9.53 25.50
CA PHE A 301 3.83 -8.08 25.32
C PHE A 301 3.23 -7.73 23.96
N SER A 302 2.48 -6.63 23.90
CA SER A 302 2.00 -6.09 22.62
C SER A 302 2.29 -4.62 22.50
N VAL A 303 2.69 -4.17 21.30
CA VAL A 303 2.89 -2.76 20.97
C VAL A 303 1.98 -2.35 19.83
N LYS A 304 1.37 -1.17 19.97
CA LYS A 304 0.66 -0.48 18.89
C LYS A 304 0.83 1.02 19.01
N ARG A 305 0.45 1.76 17.97
CA ARG A 305 0.26 3.21 18.09
C ARG A 305 -0.96 3.50 18.94
N VAL A 306 -0.95 4.60 19.69
CA VAL A 306 -2.13 5.05 20.44
C VAL A 306 -3.28 5.32 19.45
N ASP A 307 -4.47 4.82 19.79
CA ASP A 307 -5.65 4.97 18.95
C ASP A 307 -6.07 6.45 18.90
N THR A 308 -6.07 7.01 17.69
CA THR A 308 -6.67 8.32 17.44
C THR A 308 -8.08 8.13 16.89
N VAL A 309 -8.98 9.08 17.17
CA VAL A 309 -10.38 9.12 16.68
C VAL A 309 -10.53 9.00 15.16
N ASN A 310 -9.43 9.16 14.42
CA ASN A 310 -9.40 9.14 12.96
C ASN A 310 -8.90 7.81 12.36
N LEU A 311 -8.79 6.73 13.14
CA LEU A 311 -8.42 5.43 12.58
C LEU A 311 -9.49 4.95 11.59
N VAL A 312 -9.07 4.66 10.36
CA VAL A 312 -9.95 4.25 9.25
C VAL A 312 -9.89 2.74 9.04
N TYR A 313 -8.71 2.12 9.01
CA TYR A 313 -8.55 0.69 8.73
C TYR A 313 -7.27 0.12 9.36
N GLY A 314 -7.30 -1.17 9.70
CA GLY A 314 -6.10 -1.98 9.92
C GLY A 314 -5.29 -1.61 11.15
N MET A 315 -5.91 -1.58 12.34
CA MET A 315 -5.16 -1.39 13.59
C MET A 315 -4.08 -2.47 13.72
N TRP A 316 -2.82 -2.08 13.57
CA TRP A 316 -1.69 -3.00 13.69
C TRP A 316 -1.24 -3.13 15.14
N ILE A 317 -1.04 -4.37 15.58
CA ILE A 317 -0.50 -4.72 16.89
C ILE A 317 0.56 -5.79 16.67
N ASP A 318 1.80 -5.52 17.06
CA ASP A 318 2.83 -6.56 17.11
C ASP A 318 2.90 -7.17 18.51
N THR A 319 3.19 -8.47 18.58
CA THR A 319 3.25 -9.21 19.85
C THR A 319 4.52 -10.02 19.96
N ILE A 320 5.06 -10.09 21.17
CA ILE A 320 6.16 -10.99 21.52
C ILE A 320 5.86 -11.71 22.83
N ILE A 321 6.36 -12.93 22.96
CA ILE A 321 6.26 -13.71 24.18
C ILE A 321 7.68 -13.90 24.72
N LEU A 322 7.89 -13.52 25.97
CA LEU A 322 9.19 -13.58 26.64
C LEU A 322 9.04 -14.26 27.99
N LYS A 323 10.07 -15.03 28.38
CA LYS A 323 10.15 -15.71 29.67
C LYS A 323 11.13 -14.96 30.56
N THR A 324 10.70 -14.54 31.75
CA THR A 324 11.60 -13.99 32.77
C THR A 324 12.61 -15.04 33.22
N LEU A 325 13.82 -14.58 33.54
CA LEU A 325 14.88 -15.49 34.00
C LEU A 325 14.56 -16.04 35.39
N ASP A 326 15.12 -17.19 35.70
CA ASP A 326 15.20 -17.65 37.09
C ASP A 326 16.12 -16.72 37.90
N LYS A 327 15.95 -16.70 39.22
CA LYS A 327 16.66 -15.78 40.12
C LYS A 327 18.13 -16.13 40.32
#